data_AF-A0A926DB17-F1
#
_entry.id   AF-A0A926DB17-F1
#
_cell.length_a   1.000
_cell.length_b   1.000
_cell.length_c   1.000
_cell.angle_alpha   90.00
_cell.angle_beta   90.00
_cell.angle_gamma   90.00
#
_symmetry.space_group_name_H-M   'P 1'
#
loop_
_entity.id
_entity.type
_entity.pdbx_description
1 polymer ?
#
loop_
_entity_poly.entity_id
_entity_poly.type
_entity_poly.pdbx_seq_one_letter_code
_entity_poly.pdbx_strand_id
1 'polypeptide(L)' 'MSRAGNPHDNAVMESFWGRFKDTLRKHFRYRESDDLRATIKRALSYFNNERPVRKLNGKPPVLFRTELVA' A
#
# COMPACT_ATOMS: atom_id res chain seq x y z
N MET A 1 -0.61 7.89 -17.16
CA MET A 1 -0.73 6.88 -18.24
C MET A 1 0.65 6.32 -18.52
N SER A 2 0.76 5.01 -18.75
CA SER A 2 2.01 4.38 -19.21
C SER A 2 2.53 5.07 -20.47
N ARG A 3 3.86 5.09 -20.64
CA ARG A 3 4.47 5.46 -21.92
C ARG A 3 3.97 4.48 -22.99
N ALA A 4 3.66 4.98 -24.18
CA ALA A 4 3.28 4.13 -25.30
C ALA A 4 4.35 3.04 -25.52
N GLY A 5 3.92 1.78 -25.61
CA GLY A 5 4.80 0.62 -25.75
C GLY A 5 5.34 0.00 -24.46
N ASN A 6 5.08 0.57 -23.26
CA ASN A 6 5.50 -0.03 -21.99
C ASN A 6 4.34 -0.10 -20.96
N PRO A 7 3.44 -1.10 -21.08
CA PRO A 7 2.27 -1.24 -20.20
C PRO A 7 2.62 -1.67 -18.77
N HIS A 8 3.85 -2.13 -18.53
CA HIS A 8 4.26 -2.69 -17.24
C HIS A 8 4.23 -1.67 -16.10
N ASP A 9 4.54 -0.41 -16.40
CA ASP A 9 4.58 0.67 -15.40
C ASP A 9 3.18 0.96 -14.84
N ASN A 10 2.19 1.10 -15.72
CA ASN A 10 0.80 1.29 -15.34
C ASN A 10 0.25 0.06 -14.62
N ALA A 11 0.58 -1.16 -15.08
CA ALA A 11 0.08 -2.40 -14.48
C ALA A 11 0.48 -2.55 -13.00
N VAL A 12 1.72 -2.20 -12.63
CA VAL A 12 2.18 -2.23 -11.24
C VAL A 12 1.41 -1.23 -10.38
N MET A 13 1.27 0.01 -10.87
CA MET A 13 0.55 1.06 -10.15
C MET A 13 -0.94 0.74 -10.02
N GLU A 14 -1.58 0.23 -11.07
CA GLU A 14 -2.98 -0.19 -11.04
C GLU A 14 -3.22 -1.32 -10.05
N SER A 15 -2.36 -2.32 -10.03
CA SER A 15 -2.43 -3.42 -9.07
C SER A 15 -2.29 -2.92 -7.63
N PHE A 16 -1.36 -2.01 -7.38
CA PHE A 16 -1.19 -1.37 -6.08
C PHE A 16 -2.44 -0.61 -5.65
N TRP A 17 -2.96 0.29 -6.49
CA TRP A 17 -4.12 1.11 -6.17
C TRP A 17 -5.40 0.29 -6.03
N GLY A 18 -5.54 -0.80 -6.79
CA GLY A 18 -6.61 -1.79 -6.61
C GLY A 18 -6.57 -2.40 -5.21
N ARG A 19 -5.41 -2.91 -4.78
CA ARG A 19 -5.22 -3.47 -3.44
C ARG A 19 -5.44 -2.42 -2.34
N PHE A 20 -4.90 -1.22 -2.52
CA PHE A 20 -5.00 -0.15 -1.52
C PHE A 20 -6.45 0.27 -1.27
N LYS A 21 -7.25 0.45 -2.33
CA LYS A 21 -8.69 0.76 -2.21
C LYS A 21 -9.48 -0.38 -1.57
N ASP A 22 -9.15 -1.64 -1.88
CA ASP A 22 -9.77 -2.80 -1.23
C ASP A 22 -9.46 -2.83 0.27
N THR A 23 -8.22 -2.57 0.66
CA THR A 23 -7.82 -2.46 2.07
C THR A 23 -8.52 -1.32 2.79
N LEU A 24 -8.61 -0.14 2.16
CA LEU A 24 -9.37 0.99 2.70
C LEU A 24 -10.84 0.62 2.95
N ARG A 25 -11.46 -0.09 2.00
CA ARG A 25 -12.86 -0.52 2.12
C ARG A 25 -13.05 -1.53 3.26
N LYS A 26 -12.24 -2.58 3.31
CA LYS A 26 -12.43 -3.72 4.21
C LYS A 26 -11.95 -3.46 5.63
N HIS A 27 -10.81 -2.80 5.79
CA HIS A 27 -10.15 -2.66 7.09
C HIS A 27 -10.35 -1.28 7.71
N PHE A 28 -10.52 -0.23 6.89
CA PHE A 28 -10.60 1.14 7.37
C PHE A 28 -11.99 1.75 7.23
N ARG A 29 -12.96 1.04 6.62
CA ARG A 29 -14.35 1.49 6.43
C ARG A 29 -14.41 2.95 5.97
N TYR A 30 -13.57 3.33 5.00
CA TYR A 30 -13.33 4.73 4.65
C TYR A 30 -14.59 5.51 4.25
N ARG A 31 -15.65 4.83 3.80
CA ARG A 31 -16.95 5.44 3.44
C ARG A 31 -17.72 5.96 4.65
N GLU A 32 -17.39 5.46 5.84
CA GLU A 32 -18.01 5.85 7.11
C GLU A 32 -17.08 6.76 7.92
N SER A 33 -15.90 7.09 7.38
CA SER A 33 -14.96 8.00 8.01
C SER A 33 -15.39 9.44 7.80
N ASP A 34 -15.47 10.20 8.89
CA ASP A 34 -15.70 11.65 8.86
C ASP A 34 -14.50 12.39 8.24
N ASP A 35 -13.27 11.94 8.57
CA ASP A 35 -12.04 12.47 7.99
C ASP A 35 -11.32 11.43 7.11
N LEU A 36 -11.60 11.48 5.81
CA LEU A 36 -10.98 10.60 4.82
C LEU A 36 -9.45 10.75 4.80
N ARG A 37 -8.93 11.96 5.02
CA ARG A 37 -7.49 12.25 4.97
C ARG A 37 -6.73 11.52 6.07
N ALA A 38 -7.22 11.53 7.30
CA ALA A 38 -6.67 10.79 8.42
C ALA A 38 -6.77 9.28 8.17
N THR A 39 -7.89 8.81 7.65
CA THR A 39 -8.05 7.38 7.29
C THR A 39 -7.01 6.94 6.26
N ILE A 40 -6.75 7.76 5.23
CA ILE A 40 -5.69 7.49 4.24
C ILE A 40 -4.30 7.49 4.91
N LYS A 41 -3.99 8.45 5.79
CA LYS A 41 -2.71 8.48 6.52
C LYS A 41 -2.51 7.23 7.37
N ARG A 42 -3.56 6.78 8.07
CA ARG A 42 -3.53 5.54 8.87
C ARG A 42 -3.32 4.31 7.99
N ALA A 43 -4.00 4.23 6.85
CA ALA A 43 -3.80 3.15 5.89
C ALA A 43 -2.37 3.14 5.31
N LEU A 44 -1.79 4.30 5.01
CA LEU A 44 -0.40 4.41 4.57
C LEU A 44 0.58 3.95 5.66
N SER A 45 0.34 4.32 6.92
CA SER A 45 1.15 3.82 8.04
C SER A 45 1.08 2.30 8.14
N TYR A 46 -0.13 1.73 8.07
CA TYR A 46 -0.34 0.30 8.09
C TYR A 46 0.41 -0.42 6.96
N PHE A 47 0.33 0.08 5.72
CA PHE A 47 1.02 -0.52 4.58
C PHE A 47 2.55 -0.53 4.73
N ASN A 48 3.12 0.51 5.36
CA ASN A 48 4.56 0.69 5.48
C ASN A 48 5.17 0.03 6.73
N ASN A 49 4.44 0.01 7.83
CA ASN A 49 4.99 -0.36 9.14
C ASN A 49 4.41 -1.65 9.73
N GLU A 50 3.23 -2.09 9.29
CA GLU A 50 2.49 -3.16 9.98
C GLU A 50 2.13 -4.32 9.05
N ARG A 51 1.83 -4.04 7.78
CA ARG A 51 1.35 -5.02 6.82
C ARG A 51 2.43 -6.07 6.50
N PRO A 52 2.18 -7.37 6.75
CA PRO A 52 3.12 -8.42 6.39
C PRO A 52 3.18 -8.60 4.87
N VAL A 53 4.39 -8.64 4.32
CA VAL A 53 4.61 -8.84 2.88
C VAL A 53 5.30 -10.18 2.66
N ARG A 54 4.64 -11.13 1.98
CA ARG A 54 5.20 -12.48 1.74
C ARG A 54 6.56 -12.45 1.04
N LYS A 55 6.76 -11.51 0.11
CA LYS A 55 8.03 -11.34 -0.61
C LYS A 55 9.16 -10.82 0.30
N LEU A 56 8.82 -10.23 1.45
CA LEU A 56 9.75 -9.71 2.45
C LEU A 56 9.80 -10.61 3.69
N ASN A 57 9.59 -11.93 3.54
CA ASN A 57 9.50 -12.88 4.65
C ASN A 57 8.50 -12.48 5.74
N GLY A 58 7.36 -11.90 5.35
CA GLY A 58 6.32 -11.46 6.28
C GLY A 58 6.62 -10.14 6.98
N LYS A 59 7.75 -9.49 6.67
CA LYS A 59 8.13 -8.21 7.26
C LYS A 59 7.42 -7.04 6.57
N PRO A 60 7.14 -5.95 7.31
CA PRO A 60 6.68 -4.71 6.70
C PRO A 60 7.83 -4.01 5.95
N PRO A 61 7.51 -3.18 4.93
CA PRO A 61 8.51 -2.55 4.08
C PRO A 61 9.58 -1.73 4.82
N VAL A 62 9.17 -0.96 5.83
CA VAL A 62 10.09 -0.12 6.61
C VAL A 62 11.06 -0.98 7.41
N LEU A 63 10.57 -2.01 8.10
CA LEU A 63 11.43 -2.92 8.86
C LEU A 63 12.45 -3.62 7.95
N PHE A 64 11.98 -4.16 6.83
CA PHE A 64 12.84 -4.81 5.86
C PHE A 64 13.93 -3.86 5.34
N ARG A 65 13.59 -2.60 5.07
CA ARG A 65 14.58 -1.60 4.63
C ARG A 65 15.60 -1.26 5.72
N THR A 66 15.16 -1.11 6.96
CA THR A 66 16.07 -0.83 8.09
C THR A 66 17.06 -1.97 8.29
N GLU A 67 16.62 -3.22 8.20
CA GLU A 67 17.50 -4.39 8.33
C GLU A 67 18.45 -4.59 7.14
N LEU A 68 18.14 -4.05 5.95
CA LEU A 68 19.05 -4.08 4.80
C LEU A 68 20.19 -3.05 4.88
N VAL A 69 20.02 -2.01 5.71
CA VAL A 69 21.00 -0.93 5.89
C VAL A 69 21.87 -1.17 7.13
N ALA A 70 21.44 -2.06 8.02
CA ALA A 70 22.19 -2.52 9.19
C ALA A 70 23.23 -3.59 8.81
#